data_AF-A0A351NH52-F1
#
_entry.id   AF-A0A351NH52-F1
#
_cell.length_a   1.000
_cell.length_b   1.000
_cell.length_c   1.000
_cell.angle_alpha   90.00
_cell.angle_beta   90.00
_cell.angle_gamma   90.00
#
_symmetry.space_group_name_H-M   'P 1'
#
loop_
_entity.id
_entity.type
_entity.pdbx_description
1 polymer ?
#
loop_
_entity_poly.entity_id
_entity_poly.type
_entity_poly.pdbx_seq_one_letter_code
_entity_poly.pdbx_strand_id
1 'polypeptide(L)'
;MYLAGDKNLVFQIENKIPVKDTLFNGRTDFNIDSLKYIPFSGKEEVQMESAVKMVSGVPVPLFEARMPYKLLLKGLDNQLRINLDDECRTQNKYEGLQVGSINAPNNNAGNWE
;
A
#
# COMPACT_ATOMS: atom_id res chain seq x y z
N MET A 1 -47.16 -14.21 -8.43
CA MET A 1 -45.86 -13.64 -8.88
C MET A 1 -45.78 -12.27 -8.23
N TYR A 2 -44.83 -12.04 -7.33
CA TYR A 2 -44.76 -10.78 -6.57
C TYR A 2 -44.20 -9.65 -7.44
N LEU A 3 -44.72 -8.43 -7.28
CA LEU A 3 -44.25 -7.25 -7.98
C LEU A 3 -43.41 -6.37 -7.04
N ALA A 4 -42.45 -5.62 -7.59
CA ALA A 4 -41.69 -4.64 -6.81
C ALA A 4 -42.64 -3.59 -6.21
N GLY A 5 -42.70 -3.50 -4.87
CA GLY A 5 -43.57 -2.58 -4.13
C GLY A 5 -44.67 -3.23 -3.29
N ASP A 6 -44.83 -4.55 -3.34
CA ASP A 6 -45.74 -5.28 -2.44
C ASP A 6 -45.32 -5.14 -0.97
N LYS A 7 -46.29 -4.84 -0.09
CA LYS A 7 -46.06 -4.71 1.36
C LYS A 7 -45.64 -6.07 1.94
N ASN A 8 -44.66 -6.06 2.85
CA ASN A 8 -44.05 -7.23 3.51
C ASN A 8 -43.03 -8.04 2.67
N LEU A 9 -42.45 -7.45 1.63
CA LEU A 9 -41.30 -8.04 0.93
C LEU A 9 -40.00 -7.36 1.35
N VAL A 10 -38.98 -8.16 1.63
CA VAL A 10 -37.60 -7.70 1.79
C VAL A 10 -36.88 -7.96 0.47
N PHE A 11 -36.29 -6.92 -0.10
CA PHE A 11 -35.45 -7.02 -1.29
C PHE A 11 -34.05 -6.49 -0.98
N GLN A 12 -33.05 -7.14 -1.57
CA GLN A 12 -31.67 -6.67 -1.54
C GLN A 12 -31.38 -5.91 -2.83
N ILE A 13 -30.73 -4.75 -2.71
CA ILE A 13 -30.20 -4.00 -3.85
C ILE A 13 -28.68 -4.00 -3.71
N GLU A 14 -27.97 -4.37 -4.77
CA GLU A 14 -26.53 -4.22 -4.87
C GLU A 14 -26.22 -3.00 -5.73
N ASN A 15 -25.49 -2.03 -5.16
CA ASN A 15 -25.00 -0.86 -5.89
C ASN A 15 -23.48 -0.87 -5.88
N LYS A 16 -22.88 -0.72 -7.06
CA LYS A 16 -21.41 -0.57 -7.21
C LYS A 16 -21.07 0.89 -7.29
N ILE A 17 -20.33 1.38 -6.30
CA ILE A 17 -19.83 2.75 -6.26
C ILE A 17 -18.30 2.68 -6.29
N PRO A 18 -17.62 3.30 -7.27
CA PRO A 18 -16.16 3.35 -7.26
C PRO A 18 -15.65 4.04 -6.00
N VAL A 19 -14.69 3.42 -5.31
CA VAL A 19 -14.11 3.98 -4.08
C VAL A 19 -13.52 5.37 -4.32
N LYS A 20 -12.97 5.61 -5.53
CA LYS A 20 -12.45 6.91 -5.95
C LYS A 20 -13.49 8.02 -5.82
N ASP A 21 -14.72 7.73 -6.25
CA ASP A 21 -15.80 8.70 -6.35
C ASP A 21 -16.38 9.03 -4.97
N THR A 22 -16.17 8.16 -3.98
CA THR A 22 -16.59 8.39 -2.59
C THR A 22 -15.50 9.06 -1.76
N LEU A 23 -14.30 8.46 -1.73
CA LEU A 23 -13.22 8.89 -0.82
C LEU A 23 -12.42 10.09 -1.33
N PHE A 24 -12.39 10.31 -2.65
CA PHE A 24 -11.57 11.34 -3.29
C PHE A 24 -12.40 12.34 -4.11
N ASN A 25 -13.69 12.46 -3.83
CA ASN A 25 -14.62 13.36 -4.55
C ASN A 25 -14.17 14.83 -4.59
N GLY A 26 -13.44 15.31 -3.57
CA GLY A 26 -12.90 16.66 -3.50
C GLY A 26 -11.53 16.85 -4.14
N ARG A 27 -10.87 15.78 -4.64
CA ARG A 27 -9.54 15.86 -5.26
C ARG A 27 -9.66 15.78 -6.78
N THR A 28 -9.78 16.94 -7.42
CA THR A 28 -9.97 17.07 -8.87
C THR A 28 -8.76 16.62 -9.69
N ASP A 29 -7.58 16.57 -9.09
CA ASP A 29 -6.29 16.20 -9.69
C ASP A 29 -5.80 14.80 -9.28
N PHE A 30 -6.63 14.02 -8.57
CA PHE A 30 -6.25 12.68 -8.15
C PHE A 30 -6.19 11.69 -9.33
N ASN A 31 -4.97 11.30 -9.70
CA ASN A 31 -4.71 10.29 -10.72
C ASN A 31 -4.32 8.95 -10.08
N ILE A 32 -5.19 7.95 -10.19
CA ILE A 32 -4.95 6.61 -9.63
C ILE A 32 -3.75 5.89 -10.26
N ASP A 33 -3.48 6.15 -11.55
CA ASP A 33 -2.36 5.53 -12.28
C ASP A 33 -1.00 6.03 -11.78
N SER A 34 -0.98 7.13 -11.01
CA SER A 34 0.23 7.68 -10.43
C SER A 34 0.70 6.94 -9.17
N LEU A 35 -0.20 6.20 -8.49
CA LEU A 35 0.07 5.53 -7.21
C LEU A 35 1.20 4.50 -7.26
N LYS A 36 1.43 3.90 -8.43
CA LYS A 36 2.49 2.89 -8.59
C LYS A 36 3.89 3.48 -8.60
N TYR A 37 4.04 4.79 -8.75
CA TYR A 37 5.34 5.44 -8.86
C TYR A 37 5.80 6.03 -7.53
N ILE A 38 7.09 5.87 -7.23
CA ILE A 38 7.74 6.54 -6.12
C ILE A 38 7.81 8.05 -6.45
N PRO A 39 7.31 8.93 -5.57
CA PRO A 39 7.37 10.38 -5.79
C PRO A 39 8.78 10.87 -6.09
N PHE A 40 8.93 11.79 -7.05
CA PHE A 40 10.19 12.45 -7.42
C PHE A 40 11.33 11.53 -7.93
N SER A 41 11.08 10.23 -8.08
CA SER A 41 12.09 9.25 -8.51
C SER A 41 12.39 9.26 -10.02
N GLY A 42 11.52 9.88 -10.83
CA GLY A 42 11.58 9.79 -12.29
C GLY A 42 10.84 8.58 -12.86
N LYS A 43 9.68 8.23 -12.27
CA LYS A 43 8.83 7.07 -12.64
C LYS A 43 9.39 5.70 -12.25
N GLU A 44 10.23 5.65 -11.23
CA GLU A 44 10.55 4.37 -10.60
C GLU A 44 9.31 3.84 -9.88
N GLU A 45 9.06 2.55 -9.98
CA GLU A 45 7.87 1.92 -9.41
C GLU A 45 8.12 1.48 -7.96
N VAL A 46 7.04 1.48 -7.16
CA VAL A 46 7.04 0.89 -5.82
C VAL A 46 7.28 -0.61 -5.95
N GLN A 47 8.24 -1.13 -5.20
CA GLN A 47 8.54 -2.56 -5.20
C GLN A 47 7.48 -3.26 -4.37
N MET A 48 6.74 -4.21 -4.95
CA MET A 48 5.68 -4.92 -4.26
C MET A 48 5.82 -6.43 -4.42
N GLU A 49 5.50 -7.14 -3.35
CA GLU A 49 5.43 -8.60 -3.35
C GLU A 49 4.25 -9.07 -2.49
N SER A 50 3.71 -10.23 -2.82
CA SER A 50 2.63 -10.86 -2.05
C SER A 50 2.85 -12.36 -1.97
N ALA A 51 2.51 -12.95 -0.83
CA ALA A 51 2.59 -14.39 -0.62
C ALA A 51 1.45 -14.86 0.28
N VAL A 52 1.07 -16.14 0.18
CA VAL A 52 0.24 -16.79 1.19
C VAL A 52 1.13 -17.74 1.99
N LYS A 53 1.21 -17.55 3.30
CA LYS A 53 2.02 -18.38 4.20
C LYS A 53 1.16 -19.02 5.27
N MET A 54 1.50 -20.24 5.65
CA MET A 54 0.88 -20.90 6.80
C MET A 54 1.46 -20.33 8.09
N VAL A 55 0.62 -19.72 8.91
CA VAL A 55 0.98 -19.23 10.25
C VAL A 55 0.01 -19.85 11.24
N SER A 56 0.54 -20.58 12.23
CA SER A 56 -0.28 -21.29 13.23
C SER A 56 -1.36 -22.19 12.62
N GLY A 57 -1.07 -22.83 11.48
CA GLY A 57 -1.98 -23.75 10.79
C GLY A 57 -3.04 -23.08 9.89
N VAL A 58 -3.02 -21.75 9.74
CA VAL A 58 -3.97 -21.00 8.92
C VAL A 58 -3.23 -20.31 7.76
N PRO A 59 -3.76 -20.35 6.52
CA PRO A 59 -3.20 -19.59 5.40
C PRO A 59 -3.45 -18.10 5.61
N VAL A 60 -2.37 -17.33 5.74
CA VAL A 60 -2.41 -15.88 5.91
C VAL A 60 -1.91 -15.21 4.64
N PRO A 61 -2.70 -14.34 3.99
CA PRO A 61 -2.23 -13.50 2.91
C PRO A 61 -1.34 -12.40 3.47
N LEU A 62 -0.15 -12.27 2.89
CA LEU A 62 0.87 -11.29 3.25
C LEU A 62 1.20 -10.45 2.02
N PHE A 63 1.53 -9.18 2.24
CA PHE A 63 2.11 -8.33 1.22
C PHE A 63 3.23 -7.48 1.82
N GLU A 64 4.09 -6.98 0.95
CA GLU A 64 5.13 -6.02 1.27
C GLU A 64 5.21 -5.00 0.15
N ALA A 65 5.24 -3.71 0.50
CA ALA A 65 5.51 -2.64 -0.45
C ALA A 65 6.69 -1.79 0.06
N ARG A 66 7.62 -1.47 -0.85
CA ARG A 66 8.91 -0.88 -0.53
C ARG A 66 9.28 0.27 -1.46
N MET A 67 9.85 1.32 -0.87
CA MET A 67 10.45 2.47 -1.55
C MET A 67 11.87 2.68 -0.99
N PRO A 68 12.92 2.25 -1.69
CA PRO A 68 14.30 2.47 -1.25
C PRO A 68 14.62 3.97 -1.13
N TYR A 69 15.37 4.40 -0.10
CA TYR A 69 15.75 5.80 0.05
C TYR A 69 16.54 6.34 -1.13
N LYS A 70 17.36 5.50 -1.78
CA LYS A 70 18.06 5.84 -3.02
C LYS A 70 17.14 6.35 -4.13
N LEU A 71 15.90 5.83 -4.19
CA LEU A 71 14.92 6.23 -5.20
C LEU A 71 14.01 7.34 -4.69
N LEU A 72 13.56 7.25 -3.43
CA LEU A 72 12.64 8.19 -2.81
C LEU A 72 13.28 9.58 -2.56
N LEU A 73 14.55 9.60 -2.16
CA LEU A 73 15.30 10.81 -1.83
C LEU A 73 16.22 11.26 -2.99
N LYS A 74 15.89 10.82 -4.21
CA LYS A 74 16.66 11.16 -5.41
C LYS A 74 16.69 12.67 -5.61
N GLY A 75 17.89 13.22 -5.81
CA GLY A 75 18.12 14.66 -5.98
C GLY A 75 18.34 15.44 -4.68
N LEU A 76 18.19 14.80 -3.51
CA LEU A 76 18.62 15.36 -2.23
C LEU A 76 20.13 15.11 -2.00
N ASP A 77 20.65 15.60 -0.87
CA ASP A 77 22.05 15.43 -0.51
C ASP A 77 22.41 13.93 -0.41
N ASN A 78 23.28 13.49 -1.33
CA ASN A 78 23.62 12.09 -1.44
C ASN A 78 24.47 11.59 -0.25
N GLN A 79 25.26 12.45 0.40
CA GLN A 79 26.06 12.03 1.56
C GLN A 79 25.18 11.79 2.78
N LEU A 80 24.22 12.69 3.05
CA LEU A 80 23.24 12.48 4.12
C LEU A 80 22.41 11.23 3.88
N ARG A 81 22.01 10.99 2.63
CA ARG A 81 21.30 9.77 2.24
C ARG A 81 22.14 8.50 2.46
N ILE A 82 23.43 8.51 2.12
CA ILE A 82 24.32 7.36 2.37
C ILE A 82 24.44 7.09 3.89
N ASN A 83 24.57 8.14 4.69
CA ASN A 83 24.65 7.99 6.14
C ASN A 83 23.36 7.38 6.71
N LEU A 84 22.19 7.78 6.18
CA LEU A 84 20.89 7.22 6.56
C LEU A 84 20.78 5.73 6.20
N ASP A 85 21.23 5.33 5.01
CA ASP A 85 21.28 3.91 4.61
C ASP A 85 22.18 3.12 5.58
N ASP A 86 23.35 3.65 5.93
CA ASP A 86 24.31 3.00 6.83
C ASP A 86 23.77 2.82 8.26
N GLU A 87 23.05 3.83 8.77
CA GLU A 87 22.35 3.75 10.05
C GLU A 87 21.28 2.64 10.02
N CYS A 88 20.48 2.58 8.95
CA CYS A 88 19.47 1.52 8.79
C CYS A 88 20.12 0.14 8.76
N ARG A 89 21.19 -0.04 7.98
CA ARG A 89 21.93 -1.30 7.88
C ARG A 89 22.49 -1.74 9.24
N THR A 90 23.05 -0.80 10.00
CA THR A 90 23.59 -1.05 11.35
C THR A 90 22.50 -1.52 12.31
N GLN A 91 21.28 -1.02 12.16
CA GLN A 91 20.12 -1.42 12.97
C GLN A 91 19.38 -2.65 12.42
N ASN A 92 19.88 -3.29 11.34
CA ASN A 92 19.16 -4.34 10.61
C ASN A 92 17.75 -3.92 10.15
N LYS A 93 17.56 -2.63 9.85
CA LYS A 93 16.34 -2.07 9.29
C LYS A 93 16.45 -1.94 7.76
N TYR A 94 15.31 -1.90 7.09
CA TYR A 94 15.25 -1.65 5.64
C TYR A 94 15.68 -0.20 5.31
N GLU A 95 16.52 -0.03 4.28
CA GLU A 95 17.05 1.26 3.79
C GLU A 95 16.01 2.01 2.95
N GLY A 96 14.87 2.32 3.55
CA GLY A 96 13.76 2.95 2.85
C GLY A 96 12.48 2.91 3.65
N LEU A 97 11.38 3.26 2.97
CA LEU A 97 10.04 3.06 3.49
C LEU A 97 9.54 1.67 3.10
N GLN A 98 9.01 0.94 4.07
CA GLN A 98 8.47 -0.41 3.93
C GLN A 98 7.15 -0.50 4.70
N VAL A 99 6.15 -1.11 4.08
CA VAL A 99 4.88 -1.47 4.73
C VAL A 99 4.56 -2.93 4.48
N GLY A 100 4.09 -3.60 5.52
CA GLY A 100 3.85 -5.05 5.49
C GLY A 100 5.14 -5.87 5.55
N SER A 101 4.98 -7.19 5.45
CA SER A 101 6.09 -8.13 5.32
C SER A 101 5.60 -9.43 4.70
N ILE A 102 6.30 -9.94 3.68
CA ILE A 102 6.05 -11.27 3.12
C ILE A 102 6.58 -12.41 4.01
N ASN A 103 7.34 -12.09 5.05
CA ASN A 103 8.01 -13.09 5.90
C ASN A 103 7.20 -13.47 7.13
N ALA A 104 6.62 -12.49 7.80
CA ALA A 104 5.80 -12.71 8.98
C ALA A 104 4.65 -11.70 9.05
N PRO A 105 3.49 -12.05 9.64
CA PRO A 105 2.42 -11.10 9.86
C PRO A 105 2.87 -9.99 10.81
N ASN A 106 2.73 -8.74 10.37
CA ASN A 106 3.01 -7.55 11.19
C ASN A 106 1.81 -6.59 11.27
N ASN A 107 0.60 -7.10 11.00
CA ASN A 107 -0.62 -6.30 10.89
C ASN A 107 -0.53 -5.16 9.84
N ASN A 108 0.19 -5.40 8.74
CA ASN A 108 0.45 -4.43 7.68
C ASN A 108 1.09 -3.13 8.19
N ALA A 109 1.86 -3.20 9.29
CA ALA A 109 2.57 -2.05 9.83
C ALA A 109 3.66 -1.58 8.87
N GLY A 110 3.93 -0.27 8.89
CA GLY A 110 5.07 0.33 8.20
C GLY A 110 6.18 0.76 9.16
N ASN A 111 7.37 0.99 8.63
CA ASN A 111 8.58 1.32 9.39
C ASN A 111 8.79 2.82 9.59
N TRP A 112 7.73 3.56 9.95
CA TRP A 112 7.73 5.02 10.03
C TRP A 112 8.49 5.63 11.23
N GLU A 113 9.02 4.77 12.12
CA GLU A 113 9.64 5.11 13.42
C GLU A 113 11.15 4.80 13.48
#